data_AF-A0A353V3F8-F1
#
_entry.id   AF-A0A353V3F8-F1
#
_cell.length_a   1.000
_cell.length_b   1.000
_cell.length_c   1.000
_cell.angle_alpha   90.00
_cell.angle_beta   90.00
_cell.angle_gamma   90.00
#
_symmetry.space_group_name_H-M   'P 1'
#
loop_
_entity.id
_entity.type
_entity.pdbx_description
1 polymer ?
#
loop_
_entity_poly.entity_id
_entity_poly.type
_entity_poly.pdbx_seq_one_letter_code
_entity_poly.pdbx_strand_id
1 'polypeptide(L)'
;MSTCRLCHLARVEPLLDLGEHALCNRFLSSPTADEAAFPFTLGQCGACGVVQLLAPVAAHELKPRFDWIVYREPEGHLDDLVDGLCRLPGVSPTSVVGGISMKDDSTLERFRKRGLSHTWRIDVEHDLGADDHGAGPETVQRYLTPETAGAIAERRGAADVLVARHVVEHAHEPATFVAALRRLVKADGYVVLEAPDCGPALRRADYTMPWEEHVLYFTEDLLRQAVGCWGLSAVGYALYPYSHENSLVAIVRSTPAARSQVPDSSIAESTRALGQTYARRFPAYRRRANDALTEFRRARGGIAVFGAGHLSCAWINFLGARDHIDFVADDDPRKRGLFMPGSRLPILASAELVERGIKLCLLSLSQESEARVIAHSQGFLESGGTFASIFPGRPNSLVP
;
A
#
# COMPACT_ATOMS: atom_id res chain seq x y z
N MET A 1 13.93 -2.57 20.74
CA MET A 1 12.64 -1.90 20.49
C MET A 1 12.91 -0.47 20.04
N SER A 2 12.37 -0.08 18.89
CA SER A 2 12.56 1.23 18.26
C SER A 2 11.58 2.27 18.83
N THR A 3 11.97 3.54 18.76
CA THR A 3 11.08 4.68 19.03
C THR A 3 10.02 4.77 17.94
N CYS A 4 8.79 5.16 18.28
CA CYS A 4 7.71 5.33 17.31
C CYS A 4 8.10 6.34 16.22
N ARG A 5 7.97 5.95 14.94
CA ARG A 5 8.24 6.80 13.77
C ARG A 5 7.25 7.93 13.54
N LEU A 6 6.08 7.87 14.18
CA LEU A 6 5.06 8.89 14.04
C LEU A 6 5.20 10.00 15.09
N CYS A 7 5.19 9.63 16.37
CA CYS A 7 5.14 10.60 17.46
C CYS A 7 6.46 10.77 18.21
N HIS A 8 7.41 9.84 18.07
CA HIS A 8 8.70 9.85 18.78
C HIS A 8 8.63 9.86 20.33
N LEU A 9 7.44 9.69 20.92
CA LEU A 9 7.23 9.80 22.38
C LEU A 9 7.42 8.48 23.15
N ALA A 10 7.19 7.34 22.51
CA ALA A 10 7.16 6.05 23.17
C ALA A 10 7.86 4.97 22.34
N ARG A 11 8.21 3.88 23.03
CA ARG A 11 8.67 2.65 22.39
C ARG A 11 7.49 1.96 21.69
N VAL A 12 7.83 1.25 20.62
CA VAL A 12 6.90 0.41 19.88
C VAL A 12 7.04 -1.01 20.40
N GLU A 13 5.92 -1.58 20.86
CA GLU A 13 5.85 -2.96 21.32
C GLU A 13 5.52 -3.90 20.16
N PRO A 14 6.10 -5.12 20.10
CA PRO A 14 5.70 -6.13 19.13
C PRO A 14 4.20 -6.42 19.19
N LEU A 15 3.56 -6.42 18.02
CA LEU A 15 2.13 -6.66 17.86
C LEU A 15 1.87 -8.01 17.21
N LEU A 16 2.47 -8.26 16.04
CA LEU A 16 2.31 -9.49 15.28
C LEU A 16 3.62 -9.82 14.58
N ASP A 17 4.19 -10.97 14.94
CA ASP A 17 5.39 -11.51 14.28
C ASP A 17 4.97 -12.53 13.22
N LEU A 18 5.29 -12.25 11.96
CA LEU A 18 4.99 -13.11 10.82
C LEU A 18 6.21 -13.97 10.43
N GLY A 19 7.38 -13.78 11.05
CA GLY A 19 8.62 -14.49 10.70
C GLY A 19 9.38 -13.82 9.55
N GLU A 20 10.20 -14.59 8.85
CA GLU A 20 11.01 -14.09 7.74
C GLU A 20 10.34 -14.33 6.38
N HIS A 21 10.30 -13.29 5.54
CA HIS A 21 9.64 -13.33 4.23
C HIS A 21 10.50 -12.72 3.14
N ALA A 22 10.40 -13.28 1.93
CA ALA A 22 10.94 -12.65 0.73
C ALA A 22 10.09 -11.45 0.32
N LEU A 23 10.70 -10.48 -0.37
CA LEU A 23 9.96 -9.33 -0.91
C LEU A 23 9.10 -9.77 -2.09
N CYS A 24 7.86 -9.27 -2.16
CA CYS A 24 6.84 -9.70 -3.10
C CYS A 24 7.17 -9.39 -4.57
N ASN A 25 8.15 -8.52 -4.81
CA ASN A 25 8.63 -8.15 -6.15
C ASN A 25 9.89 -8.92 -6.59
N ARG A 26 10.30 -9.96 -5.84
CA ARG A 26 11.50 -10.78 -6.11
C ARG A 26 11.16 -12.11 -6.78
N PHE A 27 10.38 -12.06 -7.86
CA PHE A 27 10.04 -13.26 -8.64
C PHE A 27 11.29 -14.05 -9.01
N LEU A 28 11.22 -15.38 -8.83
CA LEU A 28 12.38 -16.26 -9.03
C LEU A 28 12.39 -16.83 -10.45
N SER A 29 13.57 -17.02 -11.03
CA SER A 29 13.74 -17.67 -12.34
C SER A 29 13.71 -19.20 -12.27
N SER A 30 13.85 -19.77 -11.07
CA SER A 30 13.77 -21.20 -10.83
C SER A 30 13.28 -21.47 -9.40
N PRO A 31 12.72 -22.66 -9.11
CA PRO A 31 12.24 -22.98 -7.77
C PRO A 31 13.38 -23.22 -6.77
N THR A 32 14.62 -23.32 -7.24
CA THR A 32 15.84 -23.54 -6.43
C THR A 32 16.74 -22.31 -6.35
N ALA A 33 16.33 -21.18 -6.95
CA ALA A 33 17.10 -19.95 -6.89
C ALA A 33 17.27 -19.45 -5.45
N ASP A 34 18.41 -18.82 -5.18
CA ASP A 34 18.67 -18.16 -3.90
C ASP A 34 17.73 -16.97 -3.71
N GLU A 35 17.28 -16.78 -2.48
CA GLU A 35 16.29 -15.76 -2.13
C GLU A 35 16.61 -15.20 -0.76
N ALA A 36 16.63 -13.87 -0.65
CA ALA A 36 16.78 -13.19 0.64
C ALA A 36 15.44 -13.13 1.36
N ALA A 37 15.47 -13.33 2.67
CA ALA A 37 14.32 -13.17 3.54
C ALA A 37 14.60 -12.07 4.58
N PHE A 38 13.54 -11.38 4.99
CA PHE A 38 13.61 -10.26 5.92
C PHE A 38 12.60 -10.46 7.04
N PRO A 39 12.92 -10.08 8.29
CA PRO A 39 12.00 -10.19 9.40
C PRO A 39 10.79 -9.28 9.19
N PHE A 40 9.59 -9.84 9.31
CA PHE A 40 8.33 -9.13 9.16
C PHE A 40 7.59 -9.12 10.49
N THR A 41 7.80 -8.06 11.26
CA THR A 41 7.13 -7.87 12.54
C THR A 41 6.42 -6.52 12.58
N LEU A 42 5.09 -6.56 12.74
CA LEU A 42 4.31 -5.39 13.08
C LEU A 42 4.50 -5.06 14.56
N GLY A 43 4.63 -3.78 14.86
CA GLY A 43 4.61 -3.24 16.21
C GLY A 43 3.55 -2.17 16.37
N GLN A 44 3.19 -1.85 17.62
CA GLN A 44 2.22 -0.82 17.92
C GLN A 44 2.74 0.16 18.99
N CYS A 45 2.57 1.46 18.73
CA CYS A 45 2.97 2.50 19.66
C CYS A 45 2.03 2.58 20.86
N GLY A 46 2.57 2.58 22.08
CA GLY A 46 1.77 2.75 23.30
C GLY A 46 1.17 4.14 23.50
N ALA A 47 1.79 5.19 22.94
CA ALA A 47 1.38 6.58 23.12
C ALA A 47 0.39 7.08 22.07
N CYS A 48 0.60 6.75 20.79
CA CYS A 48 -0.21 7.26 19.68
C CYS A 48 -1.04 6.17 18.98
N GLY A 49 -0.84 4.89 19.34
CA GLY A 49 -1.61 3.76 18.82
C GLY A 49 -1.31 3.33 17.38
N VAL A 50 -0.43 4.03 16.65
CA VAL A 50 -0.07 3.68 15.28
C VAL A 50 0.57 2.29 15.20
N VAL A 51 0.14 1.51 14.21
CA VAL A 51 0.80 0.26 13.82
C VAL A 51 1.91 0.59 12.81
N GLN A 52 3.07 -0.03 12.97
CA GLN A 52 4.24 0.22 12.11
C GLN A 52 5.13 -1.02 12.00
N LEU A 53 5.96 -1.10 10.97
CA LEU A 53 7.02 -2.12 10.90
C LEU A 53 8.08 -1.85 11.97
N LEU A 54 8.46 -2.87 12.74
CA LEU A 54 9.52 -2.76 13.75
C LEU A 54 10.91 -2.64 13.11
N ALA A 55 11.13 -3.41 12.05
CA ALA A 55 12.36 -3.45 11.26
C ALA A 55 12.04 -3.29 9.76
N PRO A 56 11.73 -2.07 9.29
CA PRO A 56 11.53 -1.81 7.87
C PRO A 56 12.74 -2.26 7.04
N VAL A 57 12.47 -2.90 5.91
CA VAL A 57 13.48 -3.22 4.91
C VAL A 57 13.99 -1.92 4.32
N ALA A 58 15.31 -1.79 4.17
CA ALA A 58 15.90 -0.54 3.67
C ALA A 58 15.31 -0.15 2.31
N ALA A 59 14.97 1.12 2.11
CA ALA A 59 14.29 1.59 0.89
C ALA A 59 14.94 1.13 -0.43
N HIS A 60 16.27 1.05 -0.49
CA HIS A 60 16.96 0.58 -1.70
C HIS A 60 16.78 -0.92 -1.99
N GLU A 61 16.53 -1.73 -0.97
CA GLU A 61 16.20 -3.15 -1.11
C GLU A 61 14.76 -3.35 -1.60
N LEU A 62 13.87 -2.37 -1.41
CA LEU A 62 12.48 -2.46 -1.85
C LEU A 62 12.29 -2.19 -3.35
N LYS A 63 13.27 -1.57 -4.00
CA LYS A 63 13.23 -1.28 -5.44
C LYS A 63 12.84 -2.53 -6.26
N PRO A 64 11.82 -2.47 -7.13
CA PRO A 64 11.50 -3.58 -8.02
C PRO A 64 12.69 -3.99 -8.89
N ARG A 65 12.91 -5.31 -9.04
CA ARG A 65 13.95 -5.84 -9.96
C ARG A 65 13.49 -5.92 -11.41
N PHE A 66 12.21 -5.68 -11.64
CA PHE A 66 11.57 -5.74 -12.93
C PHE A 66 10.89 -4.40 -13.21
N ASP A 67 11.24 -3.77 -14.33
CA ASP A 67 10.74 -2.48 -14.79
C ASP A 67 9.23 -2.47 -15.05
N TRP A 68 8.66 -3.65 -15.32
CA TRP A 68 7.24 -3.83 -15.57
C TRP A 68 6.38 -3.88 -14.30
N ILE A 69 6.98 -3.98 -13.12
CA ILE A 69 6.24 -3.94 -11.85
C ILE A 69 5.86 -2.49 -11.60
N VAL A 70 4.57 -2.22 -11.72
CA VAL A 70 4.00 -0.91 -11.42
C VAL A 70 2.80 -1.11 -10.49
N TYR A 71 2.84 -0.43 -9.35
CA TYR A 71 1.71 -0.40 -8.42
C TYR A 71 0.72 0.66 -8.85
N ARG A 72 -0.54 0.26 -9.04
CA ARG A 72 -1.62 1.15 -9.43
C ARG A 72 -2.59 1.30 -8.26
N GLU A 73 -2.86 2.55 -7.94
CA GLU A 73 -3.82 2.92 -6.91
C GLU A 73 -5.18 3.23 -7.54
N PRO A 74 -6.28 3.08 -6.80
CA PRO A 74 -7.59 3.45 -7.32
C PRO A 74 -7.67 4.98 -7.54
N GLU A 75 -8.18 5.37 -8.72
CA GLU A 75 -8.21 6.77 -9.16
C GLU A 75 -9.61 7.34 -9.33
N GLY A 76 -10.65 6.55 -9.04
CA GLY A 76 -12.05 6.95 -9.29
C GLY A 76 -12.50 8.22 -8.55
N HIS A 77 -11.81 8.59 -7.47
CA HIS A 77 -12.10 9.76 -6.66
C HIS A 77 -11.37 11.04 -7.12
N LEU A 78 -10.39 10.92 -8.02
CA LEU A 78 -9.46 12.02 -8.29
C LEU A 78 -10.13 13.24 -8.93
N ASP A 79 -11.22 13.04 -9.68
CA ASP A 79 -11.96 14.18 -10.23
C ASP A 79 -12.65 15.01 -9.14
N ASP A 80 -13.29 14.36 -8.16
CA ASP A 80 -13.87 15.04 -6.99
C ASP A 80 -12.80 15.70 -6.12
N LEU A 81 -11.69 15.00 -5.87
CA LEU A 81 -10.56 15.54 -5.12
C LEU A 81 -10.02 16.81 -5.79
N VAL A 82 -9.70 16.76 -7.09
CA VAL A 82 -9.15 17.93 -7.80
C VAL A 82 -10.17 19.07 -7.87
N ASP A 83 -11.47 18.77 -8.07
CA ASP A 83 -12.52 19.78 -8.00
C ASP A 83 -12.56 20.49 -6.64
N GLY A 84 -12.40 19.73 -5.55
CA GLY A 84 -12.26 20.27 -4.19
C GLY A 84 -11.03 21.15 -4.03
N LEU A 85 -9.87 20.70 -4.53
CA LEU A 85 -8.60 21.44 -4.45
C LEU A 85 -8.65 22.74 -5.27
N CYS A 86 -9.28 22.76 -6.43
CA CYS A 86 -9.47 23.97 -7.25
C CYS A 86 -10.36 25.03 -6.58
N ARG A 87 -11.19 24.65 -5.61
CA ARG A 87 -12.05 25.57 -4.84
C ARG A 87 -11.38 26.13 -3.58
N LEU A 88 -10.16 25.69 -3.26
CA LEU A 88 -9.46 26.17 -2.08
C LEU A 88 -9.13 27.68 -2.19
N PRO A 89 -9.23 28.45 -1.09
CA PRO A 89 -8.88 29.86 -1.11
C PRO A 89 -7.46 30.11 -1.61
N GLY A 90 -7.31 31.02 -2.59
CA GLY A 90 -6.03 31.38 -3.20
C GLY A 90 -5.59 30.49 -4.36
N VAL A 91 -6.27 29.37 -4.61
CA VAL A 91 -6.02 28.54 -5.80
C VAL A 91 -6.72 29.18 -7.01
N SER A 92 -5.97 29.37 -8.08
CA SER A 92 -6.43 30.04 -9.31
C SER A 92 -5.72 29.46 -10.54
N PRO A 93 -6.12 29.83 -11.77
CA PRO A 93 -5.46 29.33 -13.00
C PRO A 93 -3.96 29.64 -13.10
N THR A 94 -3.44 30.63 -12.36
CA THR A 94 -2.00 30.96 -12.32
C THR A 94 -1.24 30.22 -11.21
N SER A 95 -1.93 29.41 -10.40
CA SER A 95 -1.31 28.63 -9.33
C SER A 95 -0.43 27.51 -9.88
N VAL A 96 0.67 27.27 -9.18
CA VAL A 96 1.62 26.19 -9.46
C VAL A 96 1.19 24.93 -8.72
N VAL A 97 1.03 23.82 -9.43
CA VAL A 97 0.69 22.52 -8.83
C VAL A 97 1.86 21.54 -8.98
N GLY A 98 2.39 21.06 -7.86
CA GLY A 98 3.49 20.10 -7.81
C GLY A 98 3.02 18.67 -7.49
N GLY A 99 3.71 17.68 -8.03
CA GLY A 99 3.58 16.26 -7.66
C GLY A 99 4.92 15.66 -7.25
N ILE A 100 4.89 14.62 -6.42
CA ILE A 100 6.07 13.99 -5.82
C ILE A 100 6.52 12.76 -6.60
N SER A 101 5.59 11.97 -7.15
CA SER A 101 5.89 10.71 -7.82
C SER A 101 5.02 10.49 -9.05
N MET A 102 5.28 9.42 -9.79
CA MET A 102 4.42 9.01 -10.92
C MET A 102 2.96 8.74 -10.50
N LYS A 103 2.69 8.46 -9.21
CA LYS A 103 1.33 8.30 -8.68
C LYS A 103 0.50 9.59 -8.75
N ASP A 104 1.15 10.74 -8.93
CA ASP A 104 0.50 12.05 -8.98
C ASP A 104 0.17 12.50 -10.42
N ASP A 105 0.70 11.84 -11.45
CA ASP A 105 0.60 12.29 -12.84
C ASP A 105 -0.86 12.45 -13.32
N SER A 106 -1.71 11.50 -12.96
CA SER A 106 -3.12 11.52 -13.33
C SER A 106 -3.91 12.60 -12.58
N THR A 107 -3.47 12.99 -11.37
CA THR A 107 -3.99 14.13 -10.61
C THR A 107 -3.55 15.45 -11.25
N LEU A 108 -2.27 15.57 -11.61
CA LEU A 108 -1.73 16.75 -12.31
C LEU A 108 -2.42 16.97 -13.66
N GLU A 109 -2.69 15.90 -14.39
CA GLU A 109 -3.44 15.98 -15.65
C GLU A 109 -4.89 16.47 -15.44
N ARG A 110 -5.54 16.02 -14.36
CA ARG A 110 -6.87 16.52 -13.98
C ARG A 110 -6.87 18.00 -13.63
N PHE A 111 -5.81 18.52 -12.99
CA PHE A 111 -5.62 19.96 -12.78
C PHE A 111 -5.48 20.74 -14.08
N ARG A 112 -4.67 20.24 -15.03
CA ARG A 112 -4.50 20.87 -16.35
C ARG A 112 -5.83 20.99 -17.09
N LYS A 113 -6.64 19.92 -17.06
CA LYS A 113 -8.00 19.91 -17.64
C LYS A 113 -8.96 20.93 -17.01
N ARG A 114 -8.68 21.38 -15.79
CA ARG A 114 -9.45 22.40 -15.05
C ARG A 114 -8.85 23.81 -15.18
N GLY A 115 -7.86 23.98 -16.05
CA GLY A 115 -7.28 25.29 -16.38
C GLY A 115 -6.05 25.69 -15.53
N LEU A 116 -5.56 24.81 -14.65
CA LEU A 116 -4.30 25.02 -13.93
C LEU A 116 -3.16 24.36 -14.72
N SER A 117 -2.61 25.09 -15.69
CA SER A 117 -1.61 24.57 -16.63
C SER A 117 -0.18 24.55 -16.06
N HIS A 118 0.11 25.35 -15.03
CA HIS A 118 1.42 25.43 -14.40
C HIS A 118 1.65 24.25 -13.45
N THR A 119 1.93 23.08 -14.01
CA THR A 119 2.17 21.87 -13.22
C THR A 119 3.55 21.29 -13.43
N TRP A 120 4.10 20.68 -12.38
CA TRP A 120 5.34 19.92 -12.42
C TRP A 120 5.25 18.68 -11.53
N ARG A 121 6.04 17.67 -11.87
CA ARG A 121 6.31 16.50 -11.02
C ARG A 121 7.81 16.46 -10.77
N ILE A 122 8.24 16.08 -9.56
CA ILE A 122 9.66 15.80 -9.28
C ILE A 122 10.18 14.82 -10.34
N ASP A 123 11.26 15.21 -11.02
CA ASP A 123 11.96 14.35 -11.95
C ASP A 123 13.06 13.56 -11.24
N VAL A 124 13.05 12.24 -11.35
CA VAL A 124 13.96 11.39 -10.55
C VAL A 124 15.43 11.63 -10.91
N GLU A 125 15.73 11.79 -12.19
CA GLU A 125 17.10 11.99 -12.64
C GLU A 125 17.53 13.43 -12.42
N HIS A 126 16.75 14.40 -12.92
CA HIS A 126 17.14 15.81 -12.88
C HIS A 126 16.99 16.44 -11.50
N ASP A 127 15.92 16.10 -10.77
CA ASP A 127 15.63 16.72 -9.48
C ASP A 127 16.23 16.00 -8.29
N LEU A 128 16.28 14.67 -8.33
CA LEU A 128 16.82 13.85 -7.24
C LEU A 128 18.24 13.33 -7.50
N GLY A 129 18.76 13.46 -8.73
CA GLY A 129 20.11 12.99 -9.09
C GLY A 129 20.23 11.47 -9.11
N ALA A 130 19.11 10.75 -9.29
CA ALA A 130 19.08 9.30 -9.30
C ALA A 130 18.94 8.78 -10.73
N ASP A 131 19.96 8.05 -11.19
CA ASP A 131 19.92 7.31 -12.46
C ASP A 131 19.11 6.02 -12.28
N ASP A 132 17.78 6.16 -12.31
CA ASP A 132 16.86 5.08 -11.98
C ASP A 132 15.62 5.01 -12.89
N HIS A 133 15.67 4.11 -13.88
CA HIS A 133 14.52 3.71 -14.68
C HIS A 133 13.60 2.78 -13.87
N GLY A 134 12.45 3.30 -13.42
CA GLY A 134 11.46 2.53 -12.64
C GLY A 134 11.29 2.98 -11.19
N ALA A 135 11.85 4.14 -10.84
CA ALA A 135 11.73 4.74 -9.51
C ALA A 135 10.28 4.98 -9.05
N GLY A 136 9.97 4.50 -7.85
CA GLY A 136 8.71 4.68 -7.15
C GLY A 136 8.88 5.43 -5.81
N PRO A 137 7.93 5.23 -4.86
CA PRO A 137 7.99 5.83 -3.53
C PRO A 137 9.30 5.55 -2.78
N GLU A 138 9.92 4.40 -2.99
CA GLU A 138 11.19 4.02 -2.36
C GLU A 138 12.36 4.91 -2.82
N THR A 139 12.37 5.33 -4.08
CA THR A 139 13.37 6.25 -4.62
C THR A 139 13.16 7.66 -4.08
N VAL A 140 11.91 8.13 -4.05
CA VAL A 140 11.56 9.42 -3.46
C VAL A 140 12.05 9.49 -2.00
N GLN A 141 11.76 8.47 -1.20
CA GLN A 141 12.19 8.44 0.20
C GLN A 141 13.70 8.49 0.39
N ARG A 142 14.45 7.88 -0.52
CA ARG A 142 15.91 7.83 -0.43
C ARG A 142 16.54 9.20 -0.71
N TYR A 143 15.98 9.98 -1.63
CA TYR A 143 16.64 11.18 -2.16
C TYR A 143 15.92 12.49 -1.84
N LEU A 144 14.65 12.46 -1.45
CA LEU A 144 13.90 13.66 -1.07
C LEU A 144 14.20 14.04 0.38
N THR A 145 15.09 15.00 0.54
CA THR A 145 15.51 15.60 1.81
C THR A 145 15.06 17.07 1.84
N PRO A 146 15.01 17.72 3.01
CA PRO A 146 14.73 19.16 3.07
C PRO A 146 15.66 20.02 2.19
N GLU A 147 16.92 19.61 2.05
CA GLU A 147 17.92 20.26 1.22
C GLU A 147 17.62 20.10 -0.26
N THR A 148 17.41 18.86 -0.73
CA THR A 148 17.08 18.60 -2.14
C THR A 148 15.73 19.20 -2.52
N ALA A 149 14.74 19.12 -1.62
CA ALA A 149 13.43 19.76 -1.78
C ALA A 149 13.55 21.28 -1.95
N GLY A 150 14.39 21.97 -1.18
CA GLY A 150 14.62 23.41 -1.33
C GLY A 150 15.18 23.75 -2.72
N ALA A 151 16.19 23.00 -3.17
CA ALA A 151 16.78 23.20 -4.50
C ALA A 151 15.78 22.94 -5.63
N ILE A 152 14.87 21.97 -5.48
CA ILE A 152 13.79 21.71 -6.43
C ILE A 152 12.81 22.89 -6.46
N ALA A 153 12.40 23.40 -5.31
CA ALA A 153 11.47 24.54 -5.22
C ALA A 153 12.04 25.79 -5.89
N GLU A 154 13.36 26.02 -5.79
CA GLU A 154 14.04 27.12 -6.49
C GLU A 154 14.02 26.95 -8.02
N ARG A 155 14.24 25.74 -8.53
CA ARG A 155 14.27 25.46 -9.98
C ARG A 155 12.89 25.40 -10.61
N ARG A 156 11.94 24.71 -9.96
CA ARG A 156 10.60 24.43 -10.48
C ARG A 156 9.58 25.51 -10.09
N GLY A 157 9.90 26.32 -9.09
CA GLY A 157 8.96 27.21 -8.41
C GLY A 157 8.19 26.46 -7.31
N ALA A 158 8.19 27.02 -6.10
CA ALA A 158 7.42 26.47 -4.99
C ALA A 158 5.93 26.40 -5.34
N ALA A 159 5.30 25.26 -5.02
CA ALA A 159 3.91 24.99 -5.38
C ALA A 159 2.92 25.77 -4.49
N ASP A 160 1.78 26.16 -5.07
CA ASP A 160 0.60 26.59 -4.33
C ASP A 160 -0.17 25.37 -3.80
N VAL A 161 -0.16 24.26 -4.55
CA VAL A 161 -0.72 22.96 -4.15
C VAL A 161 0.29 21.87 -4.49
N LEU A 162 0.76 21.14 -3.48
CA LEU A 162 1.62 19.98 -3.65
C LEU A 162 0.85 18.71 -3.33
N VAL A 163 0.82 17.77 -4.27
CA VAL A 163 0.15 16.49 -4.13
C VAL A 163 1.18 15.40 -3.86
N ALA A 164 0.97 14.61 -2.81
CA ALA A 164 1.80 13.47 -2.45
C ALA A 164 0.90 12.25 -2.17
N ARG A 165 0.63 11.45 -3.22
CA ARG A 165 -0.23 10.28 -3.12
C ARG A 165 0.52 8.99 -2.88
N HIS A 166 0.12 8.25 -1.85
CA HIS A 166 0.63 6.93 -1.51
C HIS A 166 2.17 6.88 -1.44
N VAL A 167 2.71 7.74 -0.56
CA VAL A 167 4.15 7.88 -0.29
C VAL A 167 4.42 7.97 1.22
N VAL A 168 3.58 8.67 1.98
CA VAL A 168 3.84 8.98 3.40
C VAL A 168 3.84 7.73 4.30
N GLU A 169 3.01 6.75 3.99
CA GLU A 169 2.94 5.43 4.62
C GLU A 169 4.22 4.62 4.40
N HIS A 170 4.93 4.88 3.30
CA HIS A 170 6.18 4.22 3.00
C HIS A 170 7.37 4.88 3.72
N ALA A 171 7.24 6.13 4.18
CA ALA A 171 8.35 6.94 4.69
C ALA A 171 9.03 6.31 5.91
N HIS A 172 10.33 6.04 5.79
CA HIS A 172 11.16 5.55 6.90
C HIS A 172 11.32 6.57 8.02
N GLU A 173 11.45 7.85 7.64
CA GLU A 173 11.54 9.01 8.53
C GLU A 173 10.42 10.03 8.19
N PRO A 174 9.17 9.76 8.61
CA PRO A 174 8.00 10.54 8.20
C PRO A 174 8.09 12.03 8.51
N ALA A 175 8.64 12.39 9.68
CA ALA A 175 8.80 13.80 10.06
C ALA A 175 9.77 14.55 9.13
N THR A 176 10.88 13.92 8.74
CA THR A 176 11.84 14.48 7.78
C THR A 176 11.22 14.58 6.38
N PHE A 177 10.49 13.55 5.95
CA PHE A 177 9.77 13.56 4.68
C PHE A 177 8.76 14.72 4.61
N VAL A 178 7.93 14.90 5.65
CA VAL A 178 6.98 16.01 5.72
C VAL A 178 7.71 17.36 5.75
N ALA A 179 8.84 17.48 6.45
CA ALA A 179 9.65 18.69 6.43
C ALA A 179 10.17 19.00 5.01
N ALA A 180 10.54 17.98 4.22
CA ALA A 180 10.91 18.14 2.82
C ALA A 180 9.72 18.59 1.95
N LEU A 181 8.54 17.99 2.12
CA LEU A 181 7.33 18.43 1.41
C LEU A 181 7.04 19.90 1.65
N ARG A 182 7.18 20.39 2.89
CA ARG A 182 6.98 21.80 3.23
C ARG A 182 7.94 22.75 2.51
N ARG A 183 9.16 22.30 2.17
CA ARG A 183 10.13 23.10 1.42
C ARG A 183 9.75 23.26 -0.06
N LEU A 184 8.93 22.35 -0.60
CA LEU A 184 8.42 22.39 -1.97
C LEU A 184 7.20 23.32 -2.13
N VAL A 185 6.61 23.79 -1.04
CA VAL A 185 5.35 24.55 -1.04
C VAL A 185 5.57 25.97 -0.56
N LYS A 186 4.82 26.93 -1.12
CA LYS A 186 4.77 28.30 -0.60
C LYS A 186 4.32 28.33 0.86
N ALA A 187 4.65 29.40 1.58
CA ALA A 187 4.37 29.53 3.02
C ALA A 187 2.88 29.38 3.38
N ASP A 188 1.99 29.81 2.49
CA ASP A 188 0.53 29.71 2.58
C ASP A 188 -0.06 28.63 1.67
N GLY A 189 0.77 27.88 0.94
CA GLY A 189 0.29 26.82 0.05
C GLY A 189 -0.21 25.58 0.78
N TYR A 190 -0.75 24.66 0.00
CA TYR A 190 -1.35 23.42 0.48
C TYR A 190 -0.47 22.21 0.18
N VAL A 191 -0.44 21.26 1.11
CA VAL A 191 0.04 19.91 0.88
C VAL A 191 -1.16 18.96 0.96
N VAL A 192 -1.28 18.07 0.00
CA VAL A 192 -2.28 17.01 -0.04
C VAL A 192 -1.55 15.69 0.21
N LEU A 193 -1.81 15.09 1.35
CA LEU A 193 -1.30 13.78 1.72
C LEU A 193 -2.40 12.75 1.48
N GLU A 194 -2.12 11.74 0.67
CA GLU A 194 -3.03 10.62 0.46
C GLU A 194 -2.34 9.32 0.86
N ALA A 195 -3.05 8.49 1.63
CA ALA A 195 -2.53 7.26 2.21
C ALA A 195 -3.63 6.19 2.28
N PRO A 196 -3.26 4.90 2.32
CA PRO A 196 -4.21 3.81 2.49
C PRO A 196 -4.93 3.80 3.85
N ASP A 197 -6.22 3.45 3.86
CA ASP A 197 -6.99 3.17 5.09
C ASP A 197 -6.87 1.70 5.50
N CYS A 198 -6.02 1.43 6.49
CA CYS A 198 -5.86 0.09 7.05
C CYS A 198 -6.97 -0.27 8.06
N GLY A 199 -7.87 0.66 8.41
CA GLY A 199 -8.93 0.45 9.40
C GLY A 199 -9.86 -0.73 9.08
N PRO A 200 -10.43 -0.83 7.86
CA PRO A 200 -11.24 -1.95 7.44
C PRO A 200 -10.50 -3.29 7.54
N ALA A 201 -9.25 -3.35 7.08
CA ALA A 201 -8.42 -4.56 7.14
C ALA A 201 -8.18 -5.01 8.58
N LEU A 202 -7.82 -4.08 9.48
CA LEU A 202 -7.65 -4.36 10.90
C LEU A 202 -8.94 -4.91 11.54
N ARG A 203 -10.10 -4.32 11.21
CA ARG A 203 -11.41 -4.77 11.75
C ARG A 203 -11.80 -6.16 11.25
N ARG A 204 -11.54 -6.44 9.97
CA ARG A 204 -11.91 -7.70 9.29
C ARG A 204 -10.88 -8.81 9.47
N ALA A 205 -9.76 -8.54 10.13
CA ALA A 205 -8.63 -9.46 10.23
C ALA A 205 -8.13 -9.88 8.83
N ASP A 206 -7.97 -8.90 7.95
CA ASP A 206 -7.36 -9.09 6.63
C ASP A 206 -5.82 -9.08 6.77
N TYR A 207 -5.21 -10.26 6.62
CA TYR A 207 -3.77 -10.42 6.69
C TYR A 207 -3.06 -10.21 5.35
N THR A 208 -3.75 -9.72 4.33
CA THR A 208 -3.11 -9.24 3.09
C THR A 208 -2.70 -7.78 3.16
N MET A 209 -3.19 -7.03 4.16
CA MET A 209 -2.86 -5.62 4.39
C MET A 209 -1.40 -5.34 4.76
N PRO A 210 -0.72 -6.15 5.61
CA PRO A 210 0.68 -5.93 5.91
C PRO A 210 1.51 -6.08 4.63
N TRP A 211 2.26 -5.03 4.30
CA TRP A 211 3.11 -4.97 3.11
C TRP A 211 4.48 -4.40 3.50
N GLU A 212 5.56 -5.01 3.01
CA GLU A 212 6.93 -4.66 3.38
C GLU A 212 7.31 -3.22 3.04
N GLU A 213 6.62 -2.60 2.08
CA GLU A 213 6.82 -1.22 1.71
C GLU A 213 6.08 -0.24 2.63
N HIS A 214 5.03 -0.67 3.35
CA HIS A 214 4.27 0.16 4.29
C HIS A 214 4.94 0.18 5.67
N VAL A 215 5.62 1.28 5.97
CA VAL A 215 6.27 1.52 7.27
C VAL A 215 5.24 1.90 8.33
N LEU A 216 4.25 2.71 7.97
CA LEU A 216 3.16 3.16 8.84
C LEU A 216 1.80 2.71 8.29
N TYR A 217 0.91 2.29 9.18
CA TYR A 217 -0.43 1.83 8.83
C TYR A 217 -1.47 2.79 9.40
N PHE A 218 -2.10 3.57 8.53
CA PHE A 218 -3.04 4.62 8.93
C PHE A 218 -4.48 4.11 9.00
N THR A 219 -5.20 4.58 10.01
CA THR A 219 -6.65 4.70 9.98
C THR A 219 -7.00 6.18 9.83
N GLU A 220 -8.27 6.50 9.58
CA GLU A 220 -8.70 7.90 9.51
C GLU A 220 -8.26 8.72 10.76
N ASP A 221 -8.50 8.19 11.97
CA ASP A 221 -8.11 8.86 13.21
C ASP A 221 -6.59 9.00 13.35
N LEU A 222 -5.82 7.99 12.92
CA LEU A 222 -4.36 8.03 12.98
C LEU A 222 -3.78 9.03 11.98
N LEU A 223 -4.36 9.17 10.79
CA LEU A 223 -3.92 10.20 9.83
C LEU A 223 -4.19 11.60 10.37
N ARG A 224 -5.36 11.84 10.98
CA ARG A 224 -5.69 13.12 11.64
C ARG A 224 -4.69 13.44 12.75
N GLN A 225 -4.36 12.45 13.57
CA GLN A 225 -3.36 12.61 14.63
C GLN A 225 -1.95 12.83 14.06
N ALA A 226 -1.61 12.15 12.96
CA ALA A 226 -0.31 12.27 12.30
C ALA A 226 -0.03 13.70 11.81
N VAL A 227 -1.03 14.33 11.19
CA VAL A 227 -0.97 15.74 10.78
C VAL A 227 -0.58 16.65 11.95
N GLY A 228 -1.21 16.46 13.12
CA GLY A 228 -0.89 17.22 14.33
C GLY A 228 0.51 16.93 14.89
N CYS A 229 0.96 15.67 14.85
CA CYS A 229 2.32 15.28 15.28
C CYS A 229 3.42 15.83 14.36
N TRP A 230 3.14 16.01 13.07
CA TRP A 230 4.08 16.64 12.13
C TRP A 230 4.03 18.17 12.13
N GLY A 231 3.25 18.76 13.04
CA GLY A 231 3.12 20.21 13.16
C GLY A 231 2.46 20.87 11.94
N LEU A 232 1.63 20.13 11.22
CA LEU A 232 0.86 20.60 10.08
C LEU A 232 -0.52 21.09 10.53
N SER A 233 -1.10 22.04 9.80
CA SER A 233 -2.43 22.57 10.08
C SER A 233 -3.44 22.01 9.08
N ALA A 234 -4.39 21.20 9.53
CA ALA A 234 -5.41 20.63 8.67
C ALA A 234 -6.41 21.69 8.16
N VAL A 235 -6.72 21.59 6.87
CA VAL A 235 -7.78 22.34 6.19
C VAL A 235 -9.00 21.46 6.03
N GLY A 236 -8.79 20.19 5.69
CA GLY A 236 -9.86 19.24 5.47
C GLY A 236 -9.34 17.81 5.40
N TYR A 237 -10.27 16.88 5.54
CA TYR A 237 -10.02 15.46 5.40
C TYR A 237 -11.12 14.86 4.52
N ALA A 238 -10.75 13.87 3.71
CA ALA A 238 -11.69 13.08 2.95
C ALA A 238 -11.37 11.59 3.08
N LEU A 239 -12.41 10.77 3.02
CA LEU A 239 -12.33 9.32 2.96
C LEU A 239 -13.06 8.86 1.71
N TYR A 240 -12.33 8.22 0.80
CA TYR A 240 -12.87 7.69 -0.44
C TYR A 240 -12.97 6.16 -0.35
N PRO A 241 -14.18 5.59 -0.25
CA PRO A 241 -14.34 4.15 -0.06
C PRO A 241 -14.00 3.38 -1.34
N TYR A 242 -13.30 2.26 -1.17
CA TYR A 242 -13.02 1.32 -2.26
C TYR A 242 -13.28 -0.11 -1.84
N SER A 243 -13.34 -0.99 -2.84
CA SER A 243 -13.68 -2.40 -2.61
C SER A 243 -12.63 -3.15 -1.79
N HIS A 244 -11.37 -2.75 -1.83
CA HIS A 244 -10.26 -3.40 -1.12
C HIS A 244 -9.72 -2.51 0.00
N GLU A 245 -9.22 -1.33 -0.36
CA GLU A 245 -8.60 -0.39 0.58
C GLU A 245 -9.04 1.03 0.28
N ASN A 246 -9.65 1.71 1.26
CA ASN A 246 -10.10 3.09 1.08
C ASN A 246 -8.90 4.03 0.94
N SER A 247 -9.11 5.18 0.31
CA SER A 247 -8.11 6.24 0.24
C SER A 247 -8.42 7.33 1.27
N LEU A 248 -7.47 7.59 2.17
CA LEU A 248 -7.51 8.68 3.14
C LEU A 248 -6.79 9.89 2.57
N VAL A 249 -7.44 11.04 2.59
CA VAL A 249 -6.84 12.31 2.14
C VAL A 249 -6.82 13.30 3.29
N ALA A 250 -5.66 13.90 3.54
CA ALA A 250 -5.49 15.07 4.40
C ALA A 250 -5.00 16.26 3.56
N ILE A 251 -5.76 17.35 3.59
CA ILE A 251 -5.38 18.63 3.00
C ILE A 251 -4.88 19.51 4.13
N VAL A 252 -3.63 19.96 4.06
CA VAL A 252 -2.99 20.73 5.12
C VAL A 252 -2.36 22.02 4.56
N ARG A 253 -2.22 23.04 5.41
CA ARG A 253 -1.38 24.21 5.12
C ARG A 253 0.09 23.89 5.43
N SER A 254 1.01 24.45 4.63
CA SER A 254 2.45 24.41 4.90
C SER A 254 2.83 25.19 6.16
N THR A 255 2.00 26.17 6.54
CA THR A 255 2.17 26.99 7.73
C THR A 255 2.13 26.12 8.99
N PRO A 256 3.17 26.19 9.86
CA PRO A 256 3.21 25.32 11.01
C PRO A 256 2.02 25.56 11.93
N ALA A 257 1.47 24.48 12.48
CA ALA A 257 0.52 24.58 13.57
C ALA A 257 1.18 25.31 14.75
N ALA A 258 0.40 26.11 15.49
CA ALA A 258 0.91 26.87 16.62
C ALA A 258 1.59 25.99 17.69
N ARG A 259 1.23 24.70 17.77
CA ARG A 259 1.89 23.68 18.59
C ARG A 259 1.78 22.30 17.92
N SER A 260 2.84 21.50 18.04
CA SER A 260 2.76 20.05 17.82
C SER A 260 1.74 19.46 18.78
N GLN A 261 0.80 18.68 18.26
CA GLN A 261 -0.23 18.08 19.11
C GLN A 261 0.30 16.81 19.76
N VAL A 262 0.10 16.70 21.08
CA VAL A 262 0.25 15.43 21.79
C VAL A 262 -0.83 14.48 21.25
N PRO A 263 -0.50 13.20 21.01
CA PRO A 263 -1.50 12.21 20.61
C PRO A 263 -2.74 12.22 21.51
N ASP A 264 -3.92 12.08 20.92
CA ASP A 264 -5.16 11.98 21.67
C ASP A 264 -5.23 10.59 22.33
N SER A 265 -5.34 10.56 23.66
CA SER A 265 -5.33 9.32 24.41
C SER A 265 -6.51 8.40 24.07
N SER A 266 -7.67 8.95 23.72
CA SER A 266 -8.86 8.17 23.34
C SER A 266 -8.68 7.51 21.97
N ILE A 267 -8.10 8.24 21.01
CA ILE A 267 -7.72 7.70 19.69
C ILE A 267 -6.65 6.62 19.87
N ALA A 268 -5.63 6.89 20.68
CA ALA A 268 -4.57 5.93 20.96
C ALA A 268 -5.11 4.65 21.60
N GLU A 269 -6.05 4.73 22.54
CA GLU A 269 -6.68 3.56 23.16
C GLU A 269 -7.51 2.74 22.16
N SER A 270 -8.38 3.42 21.40
CA SER A 270 -9.23 2.80 20.37
C SER A 270 -8.40 2.06 19.31
N THR A 271 -7.38 2.73 18.77
CA THR A 271 -6.51 2.16 17.72
C THR A 271 -5.63 1.03 18.26
N ARG A 272 -5.19 1.11 19.52
CA ARG A 272 -4.53 -0.01 20.22
C ARG A 272 -5.43 -1.23 20.35
N ALA A 273 -6.66 -1.05 20.84
CA ALA A 273 -7.61 -2.15 20.97
C ALA A 273 -7.89 -2.82 19.61
N LEU A 274 -7.98 -2.02 18.53
CA LEU A 274 -8.14 -2.50 17.17
C LEU A 274 -6.94 -3.34 16.70
N GLY A 275 -5.72 -2.82 16.81
CA GLY A 275 -4.49 -3.53 16.44
C GLY A 275 -4.28 -4.82 17.25
N GLN A 276 -4.47 -4.76 18.56
CA GLN A 276 -4.36 -5.93 19.44
C GLN A 276 -5.41 -7.01 19.12
N THR A 277 -6.62 -6.61 18.74
CA THR A 277 -7.66 -7.55 18.31
C THR A 277 -7.32 -8.20 16.97
N TYR A 278 -6.78 -7.43 16.03
CA TYR A 278 -6.23 -7.95 14.78
C TYR A 278 -5.18 -9.03 15.05
N ALA A 279 -4.11 -8.71 15.79
CA ALA A 279 -3.04 -9.68 16.08
C ALA A 279 -3.54 -10.93 16.81
N ARG A 280 -4.40 -10.77 17.82
CA ARG A 280 -4.99 -11.90 18.57
C ARG A 280 -5.79 -12.87 17.70
N ARG A 281 -6.39 -12.40 16.61
CA ARG A 281 -7.20 -13.23 15.71
C ARG A 281 -6.36 -14.06 14.75
N PHE A 282 -5.08 -13.74 14.56
CA PHE A 282 -4.25 -14.33 13.52
C PHE A 282 -4.10 -15.85 13.63
N PRO A 283 -3.75 -16.45 14.79
CA PRO A 283 -3.57 -17.90 14.88
C PRO A 283 -4.85 -18.68 14.55
N ALA A 284 -6.02 -18.16 14.94
CA ALA A 284 -7.30 -18.78 14.64
C ALA A 284 -7.68 -18.64 13.16
N TYR A 285 -7.44 -17.48 12.56
CA TYR A 285 -7.66 -17.26 11.14
C TYR A 285 -6.77 -18.17 10.28
N ARG A 286 -5.46 -18.21 10.58
CA ARG A 286 -4.49 -19.08 9.90
C ARG A 286 -4.89 -20.56 9.96
N ARG A 287 -5.29 -21.05 11.13
CA ARG A 287 -5.79 -22.43 11.27
C ARG A 287 -7.03 -22.67 10.41
N ARG A 288 -8.05 -21.81 10.50
CA ARG A 288 -9.30 -21.94 9.71
C ARG A 288 -9.03 -21.98 8.21
N ALA A 289 -8.12 -21.14 7.71
CA ALA A 289 -7.74 -21.13 6.30
C ALA A 289 -7.11 -22.47 5.88
N ASN A 290 -6.12 -22.94 6.63
CA ASN A 290 -5.42 -24.20 6.29
C ASN A 290 -6.32 -25.43 6.45
N ASP A 291 -7.22 -25.44 7.44
CA ASP A 291 -8.22 -26.50 7.62
C ASP A 291 -9.16 -26.56 6.39
N ALA A 292 -9.66 -25.40 5.94
CA ALA A 292 -10.53 -25.31 4.76
C ALA A 292 -9.81 -25.78 3.48
N LEU A 293 -8.54 -25.41 3.29
CA LEU A 293 -7.73 -25.87 2.16
C LEU A 293 -7.49 -27.39 2.19
N THR A 294 -7.19 -27.92 3.38
CA THR A 294 -6.97 -29.36 3.60
C THR A 294 -8.23 -30.15 3.30
N GLU A 295 -9.37 -29.72 3.83
CA GLU A 295 -10.67 -30.34 3.59
C GLU A 295 -11.04 -30.30 2.11
N PHE A 296 -10.86 -29.14 1.46
CA PHE A 296 -11.14 -29.00 0.03
C PHE A 296 -10.27 -29.93 -0.82
N ARG A 297 -8.95 -29.98 -0.57
CA ARG A 297 -8.06 -30.88 -1.32
C ARG A 297 -8.48 -32.34 -1.19
N ARG A 298 -8.82 -32.78 0.03
CA ARG A 298 -9.26 -34.16 0.30
C ARG A 298 -10.57 -34.49 -0.42
N ALA A 299 -11.50 -33.55 -0.49
CA ALA A 299 -12.83 -33.78 -1.04
C ALA A 299 -12.94 -33.56 -2.55
N ARG A 300 -12.20 -32.60 -3.11
CA ARG A 300 -12.45 -32.03 -4.45
C ARG A 300 -11.22 -32.03 -5.35
N GLY A 301 -10.01 -31.87 -4.82
CA GLY A 301 -8.77 -31.93 -5.60
C GLY A 301 -7.96 -30.62 -5.61
N GLY A 302 -7.33 -30.31 -6.74
CA GLY A 302 -6.32 -29.25 -6.84
C GLY A 302 -6.84 -27.84 -6.56
N ILE A 303 -5.96 -26.99 -6.04
CA ILE A 303 -6.21 -25.59 -5.67
C ILE A 303 -5.17 -24.70 -6.34
N ALA A 304 -5.60 -23.63 -6.98
CA ALA A 304 -4.73 -22.58 -7.50
C ALA A 304 -5.09 -21.22 -6.89
N VAL A 305 -4.20 -20.24 -7.02
CA VAL A 305 -4.46 -18.83 -6.70
C VAL A 305 -4.38 -18.00 -7.98
N PHE A 306 -5.24 -17.02 -8.20
CA PHE A 306 -5.22 -16.14 -9.36
C PHE A 306 -4.76 -14.74 -8.99
N GLY A 307 -3.70 -14.30 -9.65
CA GLY A 307 -3.03 -13.01 -9.48
C GLY A 307 -1.68 -13.19 -8.79
N ALA A 308 -0.59 -13.12 -9.54
CA ALA A 308 0.76 -13.22 -8.99
C ALA A 308 1.26 -11.84 -8.53
N GLY A 309 0.82 -11.39 -7.35
CA GLY A 309 1.13 -10.06 -6.81
C GLY A 309 1.36 -10.06 -5.31
N HIS A 310 1.49 -8.87 -4.72
CA HIS A 310 1.78 -8.72 -3.29
C HIS A 310 0.70 -9.36 -2.39
N LEU A 311 -0.59 -9.25 -2.76
CA LEU A 311 -1.71 -9.80 -1.97
C LEU A 311 -1.65 -11.34 -1.88
N SER A 312 -1.41 -12.04 -2.99
CA SER A 312 -1.24 -13.49 -2.98
C SER A 312 0.07 -13.91 -2.31
N CYS A 313 1.15 -13.16 -2.53
CA CYS A 313 2.43 -13.40 -1.85
C CYS A 313 2.27 -13.34 -0.32
N ALA A 314 1.68 -12.26 0.20
CA ALA A 314 1.39 -12.09 1.61
C ALA A 314 0.48 -13.21 2.14
N TRP A 315 -0.64 -13.47 1.47
CA TRP A 315 -1.61 -14.47 1.91
C TRP A 315 -1.01 -15.88 2.00
N ILE A 316 -0.27 -16.31 0.97
CA ILE A 316 0.31 -17.65 0.91
C ILE A 316 1.39 -17.79 1.98
N ASN A 317 2.31 -16.82 2.08
CA ASN A 317 3.45 -16.92 2.98
C ASN A 317 3.05 -16.73 4.45
N PHE A 318 2.23 -15.73 4.78
CA PHE A 318 1.82 -15.48 6.17
C PHE A 318 0.95 -16.60 6.73
N LEU A 319 0.06 -17.18 5.92
CA LEU A 319 -0.78 -18.28 6.36
C LEU A 319 -0.05 -19.64 6.30
N GLY A 320 1.09 -19.73 5.62
CA GLY A 320 1.80 -20.98 5.36
C GLY A 320 1.02 -21.92 4.45
N ALA A 321 0.29 -21.37 3.47
CA ALA A 321 -0.65 -22.11 2.62
C ALA A 321 0.01 -22.82 1.42
N ARG A 322 1.33 -22.69 1.25
CA ARG A 322 2.09 -23.17 0.09
C ARG A 322 1.79 -24.62 -0.26
N ASP A 323 1.77 -25.52 0.72
CA ASP A 323 1.63 -26.97 0.48
C ASP A 323 0.22 -27.37 0.01
N HIS A 324 -0.74 -26.46 0.06
CA HIS A 324 -2.08 -26.69 -0.44
C HIS A 324 -2.30 -26.23 -1.89
N ILE A 325 -1.40 -25.40 -2.42
CA ILE A 325 -1.58 -24.72 -3.70
C ILE A 325 -0.70 -25.38 -4.77
N ASP A 326 -1.29 -25.69 -5.91
CA ASP A 326 -0.59 -26.33 -7.03
C ASP A 326 0.21 -25.30 -7.85
N PHE A 327 -0.35 -24.11 -8.10
CA PHE A 327 0.31 -23.00 -8.80
C PHE A 327 -0.41 -21.66 -8.60
N VAL A 328 0.22 -20.57 -9.05
CA VAL A 328 -0.42 -19.25 -9.15
C VAL A 328 -0.69 -18.91 -10.62
N ALA A 329 -1.94 -18.65 -10.97
CA ALA A 329 -2.37 -18.22 -12.29
C ALA A 329 -2.14 -16.71 -12.47
N ASP A 330 -1.47 -16.30 -13.54
CA ASP A 330 -1.34 -14.91 -13.97
C ASP A 330 -1.14 -14.85 -15.49
N ASP A 331 -1.95 -14.04 -16.17
CA ASP A 331 -1.95 -13.96 -17.63
C ASP A 331 -0.97 -12.91 -18.18
N ASP A 332 -0.23 -12.20 -17.32
CA ASP A 332 0.87 -11.34 -17.76
C ASP A 332 1.98 -12.18 -18.41
N PRO A 333 2.26 -12.01 -19.71
CA PRO A 333 3.29 -12.80 -20.41
C PRO A 333 4.68 -12.67 -19.79
N ARG A 334 4.97 -11.56 -19.11
CA ARG A 334 6.27 -11.26 -18.49
C ARG A 334 6.55 -12.11 -17.24
N LYS A 335 5.51 -12.72 -16.64
CA LYS A 335 5.64 -13.59 -15.47
C LYS A 335 5.75 -15.08 -15.81
N ARG A 336 5.62 -15.44 -17.09
CA ARG A 336 5.70 -16.83 -17.54
C ARG A 336 7.06 -17.43 -17.22
N GLY A 337 7.06 -18.63 -16.64
CA GLY A 337 8.28 -19.33 -16.25
C GLY A 337 8.95 -18.79 -14.98
N LEU A 338 8.36 -17.77 -14.34
CA LEU A 338 8.80 -17.30 -13.03
C LEU A 338 8.05 -18.04 -11.91
N PHE A 339 8.57 -17.88 -10.68
CA PHE A 339 8.00 -18.46 -9.48
C PHE A 339 7.72 -17.37 -8.44
N MET A 340 6.69 -17.61 -7.63
CA MET A 340 6.28 -16.71 -6.56
C MET A 340 7.35 -16.57 -5.48
N PRO A 341 7.62 -15.36 -4.97
CA PRO A 341 8.54 -15.16 -3.86
C PRO A 341 8.07 -15.87 -2.58
N GLY A 342 9.01 -16.43 -1.82
CA GLY A 342 8.80 -17.20 -0.60
C GLY A 342 8.19 -18.59 -0.84
N SER A 343 7.00 -18.64 -1.43
CA SER A 343 6.26 -19.90 -1.65
C SER A 343 6.84 -20.76 -2.77
N ARG A 344 7.60 -20.17 -3.70
CA ARG A 344 8.25 -20.83 -4.84
C ARG A 344 7.27 -21.57 -5.75
N LEU A 345 6.00 -21.20 -5.71
CA LEU A 345 4.96 -21.77 -6.57
C LEU A 345 5.17 -21.30 -8.01
N PRO A 346 5.04 -22.17 -9.02
CA PRO A 346 5.16 -21.77 -10.42
C PRO A 346 4.04 -20.79 -10.78
N ILE A 347 4.37 -19.80 -11.61
CA ILE A 347 3.40 -18.89 -12.21
C ILE A 347 3.04 -19.41 -13.60
N LEU A 348 1.77 -19.77 -13.77
CA LEU A 348 1.23 -20.36 -15.00
C LEU A 348 0.08 -19.50 -15.57
N ALA A 349 -0.29 -19.74 -16.83
CA ALA A 349 -1.43 -19.06 -17.44
C ALA A 349 -2.77 -19.57 -16.85
N SER A 350 -3.83 -18.77 -16.91
CA SER A 350 -5.14 -19.14 -16.38
C SER A 350 -5.77 -20.36 -17.08
N ALA A 351 -5.40 -20.64 -18.34
CA ALA A 351 -5.83 -21.83 -19.07
C ALA A 351 -5.48 -23.15 -18.34
N GLU A 352 -4.40 -23.16 -17.56
CA GLU A 352 -3.91 -24.32 -16.83
C GLU A 352 -4.85 -24.75 -15.69
N LEU A 353 -5.79 -23.87 -15.29
CA LEU A 353 -6.86 -24.22 -14.35
C LEU A 353 -7.68 -25.41 -14.87
N VAL A 354 -7.99 -25.42 -16.17
CA VAL A 354 -8.74 -26.50 -16.82
C VAL A 354 -7.83 -27.69 -17.13
N GLU A 355 -6.67 -27.43 -17.74
CA GLU A 355 -5.74 -28.48 -18.20
C GLU A 355 -5.24 -29.37 -17.05
N ARG A 356 -5.05 -28.78 -15.86
CA ARG A 356 -4.61 -29.50 -14.65
C ARG A 356 -5.76 -29.99 -13.78
N GLY A 357 -7.01 -29.77 -14.19
CA GLY A 357 -8.19 -30.21 -13.45
C GLY A 357 -8.35 -29.57 -12.07
N ILE A 358 -7.92 -28.31 -11.90
CA ILE A 358 -8.09 -27.55 -10.66
C ILE A 358 -9.59 -27.46 -10.32
N LYS A 359 -9.93 -27.52 -9.03
CA LYS A 359 -11.32 -27.43 -8.57
C LYS A 359 -11.60 -26.19 -7.73
N LEU A 360 -10.58 -25.56 -7.15
CA LEU A 360 -10.71 -24.27 -6.48
C LEU A 360 -9.67 -23.29 -7.00
N CYS A 361 -10.12 -22.12 -7.41
CA CYS A 361 -9.26 -21.00 -7.74
C CYS A 361 -9.51 -19.85 -6.76
N LEU A 362 -8.52 -19.55 -5.93
CA LEU A 362 -8.57 -18.47 -4.96
C LEU A 362 -8.23 -17.13 -5.65
N LEU A 363 -9.08 -16.13 -5.53
CA LEU A 363 -8.89 -14.84 -6.17
C LEU A 363 -8.20 -13.85 -5.21
N SER A 364 -7.10 -13.24 -5.66
CA SER A 364 -6.34 -12.21 -4.93
C SER A 364 -6.41 -10.85 -5.62
N LEU A 365 -7.58 -10.49 -6.17
CA LEU A 365 -7.77 -9.32 -7.03
C LEU A 365 -8.79 -8.34 -6.44
N SER A 366 -8.85 -7.12 -6.97
CA SER A 366 -9.96 -6.20 -6.64
C SER A 366 -11.31 -6.80 -7.05
N GLN A 367 -12.39 -6.44 -6.36
CA GLN A 367 -13.73 -7.02 -6.62
C GLN A 367 -14.18 -6.90 -8.08
N GLU A 368 -13.87 -5.76 -8.72
CA GLU A 368 -14.15 -5.55 -10.15
C GLU A 368 -13.34 -6.48 -11.05
N SER A 369 -12.09 -6.75 -10.67
CA SER A 369 -11.21 -7.67 -11.40
C SER A 369 -11.61 -9.13 -11.17
N GLU A 370 -12.02 -9.49 -9.96
CA GLU A 370 -12.60 -10.82 -9.65
C GLU A 370 -13.80 -11.10 -10.55
N ALA A 371 -14.76 -10.16 -10.63
CA ALA A 371 -15.94 -10.30 -11.47
C ALA A 371 -15.57 -10.50 -12.95
N ARG A 372 -14.58 -9.75 -13.47
CA ARG A 372 -14.08 -9.91 -14.84
C ARG A 372 -13.40 -11.26 -15.06
N VAL A 373 -12.57 -11.72 -14.12
CA VAL A 373 -11.90 -13.03 -14.21
C VAL A 373 -12.93 -14.15 -14.23
N ILE A 374 -13.91 -14.12 -13.32
CA ILE A 374 -14.99 -15.11 -13.29
C ILE A 374 -15.77 -15.10 -14.61
N ALA A 375 -16.13 -13.92 -15.12
CA ALA A 375 -16.85 -13.79 -16.38
C ALA A 375 -16.09 -14.40 -17.58
N HIS A 376 -14.77 -14.22 -17.64
CA HIS A 376 -13.93 -14.78 -18.72
C HIS A 376 -13.50 -16.24 -18.50
N SER A 377 -13.78 -16.84 -17.34
CA SER A 377 -13.34 -18.19 -17.00
C SER A 377 -14.44 -19.25 -17.09
N GLN A 378 -15.34 -19.15 -18.09
CA GLN A 378 -16.49 -20.06 -18.22
C GLN A 378 -16.06 -21.53 -18.35
N GLY A 379 -15.00 -21.82 -19.13
CA GLY A 379 -14.50 -23.20 -19.27
C GLY A 379 -14.06 -23.82 -17.94
N PHE A 380 -13.53 -23.03 -17.01
CA PHE A 380 -13.20 -23.51 -15.66
C PHE A 380 -14.45 -23.87 -14.86
N LEU A 381 -15.49 -23.02 -14.91
CA LEU A 381 -16.77 -23.27 -14.24
C LEU A 381 -17.47 -24.52 -14.82
N GLU A 382 -17.49 -24.65 -16.15
CA GLU A 382 -18.06 -25.80 -16.86
C GLU A 382 -17.32 -27.11 -16.53
N SER A 383 -16.02 -27.04 -16.25
CA SER A 383 -15.21 -28.19 -15.78
C SER A 383 -15.47 -28.57 -14.30
N GLY A 384 -16.40 -27.88 -13.63
CA GLY A 384 -16.75 -28.07 -12.22
C GLY A 384 -15.84 -27.34 -11.23
N GLY A 385 -15.04 -26.38 -11.72
CA GLY A 385 -14.22 -25.49 -10.90
C GLY A 385 -15.05 -24.42 -10.19
N THR A 386 -14.56 -23.96 -9.04
CA THR A 386 -15.20 -22.89 -8.26
C THR A 386 -14.19 -21.81 -7.89
N PHE A 387 -14.66 -20.56 -7.77
CA PHE A 387 -13.85 -19.44 -7.28
C PHE A 387 -14.20 -19.08 -5.84
N ALA A 388 -13.19 -18.72 -5.05
CA ALA A 388 -13.38 -18.09 -3.74
C ALA A 388 -12.40 -16.93 -3.56
N SER A 389 -12.77 -15.91 -2.79
CA SER A 389 -11.90 -14.77 -2.49
C SER A 389 -10.96 -15.10 -1.33
N ILE A 390 -9.73 -14.59 -1.36
CA ILE A 390 -8.81 -14.63 -0.22
C ILE A 390 -9.15 -13.58 0.86
N PHE A 391 -9.91 -12.54 0.49
CA PHE A 391 -10.23 -11.41 1.37
C PHE A 391 -11.43 -11.72 2.27
N PRO A 392 -11.32 -11.47 3.59
CA PRO A 392 -12.43 -11.64 4.52
C PRO A 392 -13.58 -10.65 4.24
N GLY A 393 -14.81 -11.08 4.54
CA GLY A 393 -16.02 -10.27 4.35
C GLY A 393 -16.51 -10.15 2.90
N ARG A 394 -15.86 -10.82 1.94
CA ARG A 394 -16.43 -11.03 0.60
C ARG A 394 -17.52 -12.10 0.64
N PRO A 395 -18.59 -11.99 -0.17
CA PRO A 395 -19.65 -13.00 -0.22
C PRO A 395 -19.15 -14.42 -0.52
N ASN A 396 -18.06 -14.54 -1.29
CA ASN A 396 -17.42 -15.80 -1.67
C ASN A 396 -16.06 -16.01 -0.96
N SER A 397 -15.83 -15.41 0.21
CA SER A 397 -14.56 -15.59 0.95
C SER A 397 -14.32 -17.05 1.32
N LEU A 398 -13.08 -17.53 1.18
CA LEU A 398 -12.67 -18.85 1.68
C LEU A 398 -12.88 -18.95 3.20
N VAL A 399 -12.54 -17.87 3.91
CA VAL A 399 -12.71 -17.76 5.36
C VAL A 399 -13.68 -16.60 5.63
N PRO A 400 -14.95 -16.89 5.94
CA PRO A 400 -15.95 -15.85 6.22
C PRO A 400 -15.68 -15.13 7.54
#